data_AF-A7T0W6-F1
#
_entry.id   AF-A7T0W6-F1
#
_cell.length_a   1.000
_cell.length_b   1.000
_cell.length_c   1.000
_cell.angle_alpha   90.00
_cell.angle_beta   90.00
_cell.angle_gamma   90.00
#
_symmetry.space_group_name_H-M   'P 1'
#
loop_
_entity.id
_entity.type
_entity.pdbx_description
1 polymer ?
#
loop_
_entity_poly.entity_id
_entity_poly.type
_entity_poly.pdbx_seq_one_letter_code
_entity_poly.pdbx_strand_id
1 'polypeptide(L)'
;MAVGTPFISLVGVLPFLVVGIGIDDMFIIINELDRQDNKLSVIETIRLVMANSGMTVTMTTVTDLIAFVVSATTAFPCIRYFCIYASFTVTFSYIMTITFFVAMASFDVRRIKSNRRDLCPFIYAWPPKKGDPPWDEPVPAKANIVMRKYAQFLMQTPVRVIVVGISIAVLGVSIWGATNISQRFDRRLLAKDGSYFKNFLTAQEKYFNMKLEVSIVLDSQLDYEN
;
A
#
# COMPACT_ATOMS: atom_id res chain seq x y z
N MET A 1 -6.96 15.18 19.74
CA MET A 1 -7.01 13.95 20.57
C MET A 1 -8.42 13.36 20.49
N ALA A 2 -8.85 12.85 19.33
CA ALA A 2 -10.27 12.54 19.07
C ALA A 2 -10.68 11.07 19.39
N VAL A 3 -9.72 10.15 19.55
CA VAL A 3 -9.97 8.70 19.73
C VAL A 3 -9.27 8.15 20.98
N GLY A 4 -8.64 9.00 21.80
CA GLY A 4 -7.92 8.56 23.00
C GLY A 4 -6.71 7.65 22.73
N THR A 5 -6.28 7.51 21.48
CA THR A 5 -5.12 6.69 21.10
C THR A 5 -3.82 7.49 21.25
N PRO A 6 -2.79 6.94 21.90
CA PRO A 6 -1.49 7.59 22.00
C PRO A 6 -0.79 7.60 20.63
N PHE A 7 -0.06 8.68 20.35
CA PHE A 7 0.78 8.75 19.16
C PHE A 7 2.06 7.93 19.39
N ILE A 8 2.32 6.98 18.50
CA ILE A 8 3.54 6.16 18.51
C ILE A 8 4.44 6.53 17.33
N SER A 9 5.75 6.39 17.48
CA SER A 9 6.71 6.74 16.41
C SER A 9 6.49 5.95 15.11
N LEU A 10 5.92 4.73 15.20
CA LEU A 10 5.61 3.88 14.05
C LEU A 10 4.55 4.50 13.12
N VAL A 11 3.64 5.32 13.66
CA VAL A 11 2.65 6.08 12.85
C VAL A 11 3.34 7.05 11.90
N GLY A 12 4.61 7.42 12.15
CA GLY A 12 5.41 8.22 11.21
C GLY A 12 5.64 7.56 9.84
N VAL A 13 5.50 6.24 9.72
CA VAL A 13 5.61 5.51 8.44
C VAL A 13 4.31 5.52 7.64
N LEU A 14 3.18 5.80 8.30
CA LEU A 14 1.84 5.72 7.72
C LEU A 14 1.64 6.60 6.47
N PRO A 15 2.19 7.83 6.38
CA PRO A 15 2.08 8.62 5.15
C PRO A 15 2.65 7.92 3.91
N PHE A 16 3.78 7.21 4.06
CA PHE A 16 4.37 6.47 2.94
C PHE A 16 3.48 5.31 2.49
N LEU A 17 2.88 4.60 3.45
CA LEU A 17 1.94 3.51 3.17
C LEU A 17 0.72 4.02 2.40
N VAL A 18 0.13 5.13 2.86
CA VAL A 18 -1.09 5.71 2.25
C VAL A 18 -0.82 6.27 0.86
N VAL A 19 0.34 6.89 0.65
CA VAL A 19 0.77 7.35 -0.69
C VAL A 19 0.91 6.16 -1.64
N GLY A 20 1.49 5.05 -1.19
CA GLY A 20 1.61 3.83 -2.00
C GLY A 20 0.25 3.29 -2.45
N ILE A 21 -0.69 3.13 -1.52
CA ILE A 21 -2.04 2.66 -1.82
C ILE A 21 -2.78 3.64 -2.74
N GLY A 22 -2.75 4.95 -2.42
CA GLY A 22 -3.45 5.96 -3.19
C GLY A 22 -2.92 6.13 -4.62
N ILE A 23 -1.60 6.01 -4.84
CA ILE A 23 -1.03 6.07 -6.19
C ILE A 23 -1.48 4.86 -7.03
N ASP A 24 -1.55 3.66 -6.45
CA ASP A 24 -2.01 2.46 -7.15
C ASP A 24 -3.46 2.65 -7.63
N ASP A 25 -4.35 3.11 -6.74
CA ASP A 25 -5.76 3.37 -7.09
C ASP A 25 -5.91 4.44 -8.19
N MET A 26 -5.18 5.55 -8.07
CA MET A 26 -5.19 6.62 -9.09
C MET A 26 -4.66 6.14 -10.44
N PHE A 27 -3.62 5.29 -10.43
CA PHE A 27 -3.05 4.75 -11.65
C PHE A 27 -4.02 3.81 -12.37
N ILE A 28 -4.76 2.97 -11.64
CA ILE A 28 -5.80 2.11 -12.21
C ILE A 28 -6.90 2.95 -12.90
N ILE A 29 -7.34 4.04 -12.26
CA ILE A 29 -8.39 4.92 -12.81
C ILE A 29 -7.89 5.62 -14.09
N ILE A 30 -6.69 6.20 -14.07
CA ILE A 30 -6.13 6.91 -15.23
C ILE A 30 -5.81 5.96 -16.37
N ASN A 31 -5.26 4.78 -16.08
CA ASN A 31 -4.98 3.79 -17.12
C ASN A 31 -6.26 3.30 -17.81
N GLU A 32 -7.39 3.24 -17.10
CA GLU A 32 -8.69 2.93 -17.74
C GLU A 32 -9.27 4.13 -18.50
N LEU A 33 -9.00 5.36 -18.03
CA LEU A 33 -9.36 6.60 -18.73
C LEU A 33 -8.64 6.74 -20.06
N ASP A 34 -7.33 6.49 -20.09
CA ASP A 34 -6.47 6.54 -21.29
C ASP A 34 -6.86 5.50 -22.36
N ARG A 35 -7.66 4.49 -21.98
CA ARG A 35 -8.16 3.45 -22.90
C ARG A 35 -9.49 3.80 -23.54
N GLN A 36 -10.20 4.82 -23.06
CA GLN A 36 -11.52 5.19 -23.58
C GLN A 36 -11.43 5.97 -24.89
N ASP A 37 -12.47 5.88 -25.72
CA ASP A 37 -12.59 6.67 -26.94
C ASP A 37 -12.96 8.13 -26.61
N ASN A 38 -12.28 9.07 -27.27
CA ASN A 38 -12.49 10.51 -27.11
C ASN A 38 -13.84 11.01 -27.65
N LYS A 39 -14.53 10.21 -28.47
CA LYS A 39 -15.82 10.59 -29.05
C LYS A 39 -16.97 10.63 -28.05
N LEU A 40 -16.82 9.97 -26.91
CA LEU A 40 -17.85 9.94 -25.86
C LEU A 40 -18.01 11.32 -25.21
N SER A 41 -19.16 11.62 -24.60
CA SER A 41 -19.28 12.83 -23.77
C SER A 41 -18.45 12.71 -22.48
N VAL A 42 -18.11 13.82 -21.83
CA VAL A 42 -17.33 13.80 -20.56
C VAL A 42 -18.02 12.92 -19.50
N ILE A 43 -19.33 13.02 -19.38
CA ILE A 43 -20.12 12.29 -18.39
C ILE A 43 -20.11 10.79 -18.71
N GLU A 44 -20.27 10.41 -19.99
CA GLU A 44 -20.24 9.01 -20.41
C GLU A 44 -18.86 8.39 -20.23
N THR A 45 -17.78 9.12 -20.57
CA THR A 45 -16.40 8.65 -20.35
C THR A 45 -16.18 8.33 -18.87
N ILE A 46 -16.47 9.26 -17.96
CA ILE A 46 -16.27 9.06 -16.52
C ILE A 46 -17.16 7.95 -15.97
N ARG A 47 -18.41 7.85 -16.44
CA ARG A 47 -19.32 6.76 -16.05
C ARG A 47 -18.75 5.39 -16.43
N LEU A 48 -18.20 5.25 -17.64
CA LEU A 48 -17.63 3.99 -18.14
C LEU A 48 -16.33 3.64 -17.41
N VAL A 49 -15.45 4.62 -17.20
CA VAL A 49 -14.22 4.45 -16.40
C VAL A 49 -14.58 3.95 -15.01
N MET A 50 -15.46 4.66 -14.29
CA MET A 50 -15.83 4.27 -12.92
C MET A 50 -16.57 2.94 -12.84
N ALA A 51 -17.32 2.55 -13.88
CA ALA A 51 -17.96 1.24 -13.94
C ALA A 51 -16.92 0.10 -14.04
N ASN A 52 -15.82 0.31 -14.78
CA ASN A 52 -14.78 -0.70 -14.99
C ASN A 52 -13.69 -0.68 -13.90
N SER A 53 -13.11 0.48 -13.61
CA SER A 53 -12.00 0.62 -12.66
C SER A 53 -12.44 0.80 -11.21
N GLY A 54 -13.59 1.46 -10.99
CA GLY A 54 -14.08 1.78 -9.65
C GLY A 54 -14.39 0.54 -8.80
N MET A 55 -14.87 -0.55 -9.42
CA MET A 55 -15.08 -1.83 -8.73
C MET A 55 -13.75 -2.40 -8.20
N THR A 56 -12.70 -2.35 -9.02
CA THR A 56 -11.37 -2.87 -8.66
C THR A 56 -10.78 -2.09 -7.49
N VAL A 57 -10.82 -0.75 -7.54
CA VAL A 57 -10.35 0.15 -6.47
C VAL A 57 -11.14 -0.04 -5.16
N THR A 58 -12.45 -0.28 -5.26
CA THR A 58 -13.28 -0.58 -4.08
C THR A 58 -12.89 -1.91 -3.47
N MET A 59 -12.62 -2.93 -4.29
CA MET A 59 -12.25 -4.27 -3.83
C MET A 59 -10.89 -4.27 -3.10
N THR A 60 -9.89 -3.57 -3.64
CA THR A 60 -8.58 -3.42 -2.99
C THR A 60 -8.73 -2.70 -1.65
N THR A 61 -9.42 -1.56 -1.63
CA THR A 61 -9.65 -0.78 -0.39
C THR A 61 -10.37 -1.60 0.69
N VAL A 62 -11.45 -2.31 0.33
CA VAL A 62 -12.21 -3.13 1.30
C VAL A 62 -11.32 -4.23 1.87
N THR A 63 -10.50 -4.87 1.03
CA THR A 63 -9.57 -5.91 1.47
C THR A 63 -8.52 -5.35 2.43
N ASP A 64 -7.96 -4.17 2.13
CA ASP A 64 -7.00 -3.48 2.99
C ASP A 64 -7.61 -3.07 4.32
N LEU A 65 -8.84 -2.53 4.30
CA LEU A 65 -9.56 -2.16 5.53
C LEU A 65 -9.83 -3.37 6.41
N ILE A 66 -10.27 -4.49 5.84
CA ILE A 66 -10.47 -5.73 6.59
C ILE A 66 -9.14 -6.20 7.18
N ALA A 67 -8.05 -6.18 6.41
CA ALA A 67 -6.72 -6.57 6.88
C ALA A 67 -6.26 -5.70 8.06
N PHE A 68 -6.42 -4.38 7.99
CA PHE A 68 -6.06 -3.48 9.08
C PHE A 68 -6.97 -3.63 10.30
N VAL A 69 -8.27 -3.82 10.11
CA VAL A 69 -9.22 -4.03 11.21
C VAL A 69 -8.93 -5.33 11.95
N VAL A 70 -8.69 -6.43 11.22
CA VAL A 70 -8.26 -7.70 11.82
C VAL A 70 -6.93 -7.54 12.54
N SER A 71 -5.97 -6.83 11.93
CA SER A 71 -4.65 -6.59 12.54
C SER A 71 -4.73 -5.74 13.82
N ALA A 72 -5.76 -4.91 13.97
CA ALA A 72 -6.00 -4.13 15.20
C ALA A 72 -6.39 -4.99 16.41
N THR A 73 -6.76 -6.27 16.23
CA THR A 73 -7.06 -7.20 17.33
C THR A 73 -5.81 -7.80 17.99
N THR A 74 -4.62 -7.50 17.47
CA THR A 74 -3.34 -8.01 17.97
C THR A 74 -3.08 -7.60 19.43
N ALA A 75 -2.48 -8.50 20.22
CA ALA A 75 -2.14 -8.26 21.63
C ALA A 75 -1.08 -7.17 21.86
N PHE A 76 -0.22 -6.91 20.86
CA PHE A 76 0.82 -5.87 20.90
C PHE A 76 0.20 -4.46 20.71
N PRO A 77 0.22 -3.59 21.74
CA PRO A 77 -0.46 -2.29 21.68
C PRO A 77 0.06 -1.38 20.56
N CYS A 78 1.37 -1.41 20.27
CA CYS A 78 1.96 -0.61 19.20
C CYS A 78 1.36 -0.92 17.83
N ILE A 79 1.19 -2.20 17.50
CA ILE A 79 0.61 -2.63 16.22
C ILE A 79 -0.88 -2.27 16.18
N ARG A 80 -1.60 -2.50 17.27
CA ARG A 80 -3.01 -2.15 17.38
C ARG A 80 -3.26 -0.66 17.13
N TYR A 81 -2.51 0.24 17.77
CA TYR A 81 -2.66 1.68 17.52
C TYR A 81 -2.32 2.05 16.08
N PHE A 82 -1.25 1.51 15.52
CA PHE A 82 -0.90 1.72 14.11
C PHE A 82 -2.03 1.31 13.16
N CYS A 83 -2.59 0.11 13.34
CA CYS A 83 -3.66 -0.41 12.49
C CYS A 83 -4.95 0.41 12.60
N ILE A 84 -5.28 0.93 13.79
CA ILE A 84 -6.40 1.86 13.97
C ILE A 84 -6.18 3.14 13.14
N TYR A 85 -5.01 3.78 13.27
CA TYR A 85 -4.69 4.97 12.45
C TYR A 85 -4.69 4.67 10.95
N ALA A 86 -4.16 3.52 10.54
CA ALA A 86 -4.11 3.09 9.14
C ALA A 86 -5.53 2.90 8.57
N SER A 87 -6.41 2.21 9.29
CA SER A 87 -7.81 1.99 8.88
C SER A 87 -8.56 3.31 8.64
N PHE A 88 -8.44 4.28 9.55
CA PHE A 88 -9.05 5.61 9.36
C PHE A 88 -8.46 6.36 8.16
N THR A 89 -7.14 6.29 7.98
CA THR A 89 -6.46 7.06 6.93
C THR A 89 -6.68 6.46 5.55
N VAL A 90 -6.70 5.13 5.42
CA VAL A 90 -7.04 4.42 4.18
C VAL A 90 -8.50 4.69 3.80
N THR A 91 -9.43 4.64 4.77
CA THR A 91 -10.84 4.98 4.51
C THR A 91 -10.98 6.41 3.98
N PHE A 92 -10.29 7.37 4.60
CA PHE A 92 -10.31 8.77 4.15
C PHE A 92 -9.66 8.93 2.77
N SER A 93 -8.53 8.25 2.52
CA SER A 93 -7.83 8.23 1.23
C SER A 93 -8.74 7.72 0.11
N TYR A 94 -9.49 6.65 0.37
CA TYR A 94 -10.46 6.10 -0.58
C TYR A 94 -11.60 7.07 -0.89
N ILE A 95 -12.18 7.71 0.13
CA ILE A 95 -13.24 8.72 -0.07
C ILE A 95 -12.70 9.86 -0.94
N MET A 96 -11.49 10.36 -0.66
CA MET A 96 -10.84 11.40 -1.47
C MET A 96 -10.55 10.92 -2.90
N THR A 97 -10.18 9.66 -3.08
CA THR A 97 -9.92 9.09 -4.41
C THR A 97 -11.20 8.98 -5.24
N ILE A 98 -12.30 8.45 -4.69
CA ILE A 98 -13.56 8.33 -5.44
C ILE A 98 -14.25 9.68 -5.67
N THR A 99 -14.14 10.62 -4.74
CA THR A 99 -14.85 11.92 -4.86
C THR A 99 -13.97 12.98 -5.50
N PHE A 100 -12.90 13.38 -4.83
CA PHE A 100 -12.06 14.51 -5.23
C PHE A 100 -11.23 14.18 -6.48
N PHE A 101 -10.57 13.02 -6.52
CA PHE A 101 -9.73 12.66 -7.66
C PHE A 101 -10.55 12.39 -8.93
N VAL A 102 -11.68 11.67 -8.83
CA VAL A 102 -12.59 11.47 -9.99
C VAL A 102 -13.18 12.81 -10.47
N ALA A 103 -13.51 13.73 -9.56
CA ALA A 103 -13.96 15.07 -9.94
C ALA A 103 -12.85 15.82 -10.70
N MET A 104 -11.60 15.78 -10.23
CA MET A 104 -10.46 16.37 -10.91
C MET A 104 -10.21 15.73 -12.29
N ALA A 105 -10.31 14.40 -12.41
CA ALA A 105 -10.22 13.70 -13.68
C ALA A 105 -11.33 14.15 -14.65
N SER A 106 -12.56 14.37 -14.17
CA SER A 106 -13.66 14.88 -15.01
C SER A 106 -13.39 16.30 -15.54
N PHE A 107 -12.77 17.16 -14.73
CA PHE A 107 -12.32 18.48 -15.15
C PHE A 107 -11.19 18.38 -16.18
N ASP A 108 -10.27 17.45 -16.00
CA ASP A 108 -9.16 17.24 -16.93
C ASP A 108 -9.67 16.75 -18.30
N VAL A 109 -10.59 15.77 -18.34
CA VAL A 109 -11.23 15.33 -19.59
C VAL A 109 -11.97 16.48 -20.29
N ARG A 110 -12.65 17.34 -19.52
CA ARG A 110 -13.32 18.52 -20.08
C ARG A 110 -12.33 19.53 -20.66
N ARG A 111 -11.18 19.71 -20.02
CA ARG A 111 -10.08 20.58 -20.46
C ARG A 111 -9.45 20.05 -21.75
N ILE A 112 -9.16 18.75 -21.81
CA ILE A 112 -8.62 18.04 -22.97
C ILE A 112 -9.54 18.24 -24.18
N LYS A 113 -10.84 17.93 -24.04
CA LYS A 113 -11.85 18.15 -25.11
C LYS A 113 -12.01 19.61 -25.54
N SER A 114 -11.66 20.56 -24.68
CA SER A 114 -11.66 22.00 -25.01
C SER A 114 -10.37 22.48 -25.68
N ASN A 115 -9.42 21.58 -25.97
CA ASN A 115 -8.09 21.88 -26.51
C ASN A 115 -7.35 22.97 -25.71
N ARG A 116 -7.28 22.84 -24.38
CA ARG A 116 -6.59 23.80 -23.48
C ARG A 116 -5.36 23.17 -22.84
N ARG A 117 -4.30 23.95 -22.62
CA ARG A 117 -3.03 23.47 -22.02
C ARG A 117 -3.16 23.07 -20.54
N ASP A 118 -2.30 22.15 -20.09
CA ASP A 118 -2.30 21.54 -18.75
C ASP A 118 -2.03 22.55 -17.64
N LEU A 119 -0.87 23.23 -17.68
CA LEU A 119 -0.49 24.21 -16.66
C LEU A 119 -1.17 25.58 -16.82
N CYS A 120 -1.73 25.87 -18.00
CA CYS A 120 -2.31 27.18 -18.31
C CYS A 120 -3.67 27.02 -19.03
N PRO A 121 -4.76 26.85 -18.28
CA PRO A 121 -6.09 26.59 -18.84
C PRO A 121 -6.65 27.73 -19.71
N PHE A 122 -6.03 28.91 -19.64
CA PHE A 122 -6.42 30.10 -20.40
C PHE A 122 -5.85 30.13 -21.83
N ILE A 123 -4.93 29.22 -22.17
CA ILE A 123 -4.26 29.18 -23.47
C ILE A 123 -4.70 27.92 -24.23
N TYR A 124 -5.16 28.10 -25.46
CA TYR A 124 -5.48 26.99 -26.35
C TYR A 124 -4.20 26.23 -26.74
N ALA A 125 -4.32 24.91 -26.82
CA ALA A 125 -3.30 24.03 -27.35
C ALA A 125 -3.07 24.36 -28.82
N TRP A 126 -1.81 24.21 -29.27
CA TRP A 126 -1.51 24.37 -30.69
C TRP A 126 -2.18 23.23 -31.47
N PRO A 127 -2.84 23.52 -32.61
CA PRO A 127 -3.39 22.46 -33.42
C PRO A 127 -2.28 21.50 -33.88
N PRO A 128 -2.54 20.19 -33.96
CA PRO A 128 -1.58 19.21 -34.46
C PRO A 128 -1.14 19.59 -35.89
N LYS A 129 0.11 19.27 -36.27
CA LYS A 129 0.55 19.51 -37.64
C LYS A 129 -0.27 18.65 -38.60
N LYS A 130 -0.49 19.15 -39.82
CA LYS A 130 -1.33 18.51 -40.84
C LYS A 130 -0.79 17.11 -41.15
N GLY A 131 -1.49 16.06 -40.71
CA GLY A 131 -1.12 14.65 -40.88
C GLY A 131 -0.73 13.90 -39.59
N ASP A 132 -0.54 14.62 -38.48
CA ASP A 132 -0.35 13.99 -37.16
C ASP A 132 -1.71 13.67 -36.52
N PRO A 133 -1.80 12.60 -35.70
CA PRO A 133 -3.00 12.30 -34.94
C PRO A 133 -3.36 13.48 -34.01
N PRO A 134 -4.66 13.74 -33.76
CA PRO A 134 -5.10 14.64 -32.71
C PRO A 134 -4.38 14.38 -31.38
N TRP A 135 -4.05 15.44 -30.64
CA TRP A 135 -3.40 15.33 -29.32
C TRP A 135 -4.15 14.43 -28.34
N ASP A 136 -5.45 14.32 -28.53
CA ASP A 136 -6.33 13.57 -27.66
C ASP A 136 -6.31 12.06 -27.98
N GLU A 137 -5.92 11.63 -29.19
CA GLU A 137 -5.99 10.21 -29.57
C GLU A 137 -5.20 9.34 -28.57
N PRO A 138 -5.79 8.24 -28.07
CA PRO A 138 -5.14 7.37 -27.11
C PRO A 138 -3.93 6.70 -27.79
N VAL A 139 -2.75 7.28 -27.57
CA VAL A 139 -1.50 6.74 -28.09
C VAL A 139 -1.17 5.49 -27.28
N PRO A 140 -0.92 4.33 -27.90
CA PRO A 140 -0.53 3.15 -27.14
C PRO A 140 0.77 3.47 -26.39
N ALA A 141 0.69 3.57 -25.06
CA ALA A 141 1.83 3.84 -24.22
C ALA A 141 2.97 2.88 -24.58
N LYS A 142 4.22 3.36 -24.64
CA LYS A 142 5.39 2.49 -24.91
C LYS A 142 5.43 1.28 -23.95
N ALA A 143 4.88 1.45 -22.75
CA ALA A 143 4.63 0.39 -21.78
C ALA A 143 3.83 -0.80 -22.36
N ASN A 144 2.81 -0.55 -23.20
CA ASN A 144 2.01 -1.60 -23.84
C ASN A 144 2.84 -2.48 -24.80
N ILE A 145 3.84 -1.90 -25.47
CA ILE A 145 4.73 -2.66 -26.37
C ILE A 145 5.65 -3.57 -25.56
N VAL A 146 6.24 -3.05 -24.48
CA VAL A 146 7.09 -3.84 -23.58
C VAL A 146 6.27 -4.93 -22.90
N MET A 147 5.09 -4.59 -22.39
CA MET A 147 4.19 -5.52 -21.72
C MET A 147 3.69 -6.61 -22.68
N ARG A 148 3.42 -6.29 -23.94
CA ARG A 148 3.07 -7.28 -24.96
C ARG A 148 4.22 -8.24 -25.25
N LYS A 149 5.45 -7.74 -25.43
CA LYS A 149 6.63 -8.59 -25.64
C LYS A 149 6.90 -9.49 -24.43
N TYR A 150 6.79 -8.93 -23.22
CA TYR A 150 6.92 -9.67 -21.97
C TYR A 150 5.85 -10.75 -21.84
N ALA A 151 4.58 -10.45 -22.13
CA ALA A 151 3.48 -11.40 -22.09
C ALA A 151 3.66 -12.54 -23.10
N GLN A 152 4.09 -12.23 -24.33
CA GLN A 152 4.37 -13.24 -25.36
C GLN A 152 5.51 -14.17 -24.95
N PHE A 153 6.54 -13.65 -24.28
CA PHE A 153 7.62 -14.45 -23.73
C PHE A 153 7.14 -15.34 -22.57
N LEU A 154 6.36 -14.78 -21.64
CA LEU A 154 5.86 -15.49 -20.46
C LEU A 154 4.85 -16.59 -20.81
N MET A 155 4.02 -16.41 -21.84
CA MET A 155 3.01 -17.39 -22.28
C MET A 155 3.60 -18.60 -23.01
N GLN A 156 4.89 -18.62 -23.32
CA GLN A 156 5.52 -19.81 -23.91
C GLN A 156 5.44 -20.98 -22.90
N THR A 157 4.93 -22.13 -23.33
CA THR A 157 4.79 -23.34 -22.50
C THR A 157 6.04 -23.69 -21.68
N PRO A 158 7.29 -23.69 -22.22
CA PRO A 158 8.47 -23.97 -21.41
C PRO A 158 8.72 -22.90 -20.34
N VAL A 159 8.58 -21.62 -20.68
CA VAL A 159 8.77 -20.50 -19.75
C VAL A 159 7.75 -20.57 -18.62
N ARG A 160 6.48 -20.86 -18.94
CA ARG A 160 5.42 -21.03 -17.96
C ARG A 160 5.72 -22.14 -16.95
N VAL A 161 6.18 -23.30 -17.43
CA VAL A 161 6.56 -24.42 -16.54
C VAL A 161 7.73 -24.04 -15.65
N ILE A 162 8.75 -23.36 -16.20
CA ILE A 162 9.90 -22.87 -15.42
C ILE A 162 9.45 -21.87 -14.35
N VAL A 163 8.63 -20.88 -14.69
CA VAL A 163 8.14 -19.86 -13.75
C VAL A 163 7.34 -20.49 -12.62
N VAL A 164 6.42 -21.41 -12.94
CA VAL A 164 5.66 -22.14 -11.91
C VAL A 164 6.59 -22.99 -11.03
N GLY A 165 7.58 -23.66 -11.62
CA GLY A 165 8.59 -24.43 -10.88
C GLY A 165 9.39 -23.55 -9.92
N ILE A 166 9.83 -22.37 -10.36
CA ILE A 166 10.52 -21.39 -9.51
C ILE A 166 9.58 -20.89 -8.41
N SER A 167 8.32 -20.56 -8.70
CA SER A 167 7.36 -20.12 -7.69
C SER A 167 7.13 -21.19 -6.61
N ILE A 168 7.02 -22.46 -6.99
CA ILE A 168 6.88 -23.57 -6.03
C ILE A 168 8.17 -23.73 -5.20
N ALA A 169 9.34 -23.62 -5.83
CA ALA A 169 10.62 -23.71 -5.12
C ALA A 169 10.78 -22.57 -4.10
N VAL A 170 10.48 -21.32 -4.51
CA VAL A 170 10.52 -20.15 -3.61
C VAL A 170 9.54 -20.33 -2.47
N LEU A 171 8.32 -20.78 -2.73
CA LEU A 171 7.32 -21.07 -1.71
C LEU A 171 7.83 -22.15 -0.73
N GLY A 172 8.43 -23.23 -1.22
CA GLY A 172 9.00 -24.28 -0.38
C GLY A 172 10.14 -23.77 0.52
N VAL A 173 11.04 -22.96 -0.03
CA VAL A 173 12.12 -22.30 0.73
C VAL A 173 11.54 -21.32 1.75
N SER A 174 10.50 -20.56 1.41
CA SER A 174 9.83 -19.65 2.35
C SER A 174 9.17 -20.39 3.52
N ILE A 175 8.50 -21.52 3.26
CA ILE A 175 7.92 -22.36 4.33
C ILE A 175 9.03 -22.92 5.23
N TRP A 176 10.08 -23.48 4.63
CA TRP A 176 11.21 -24.00 5.39
C TRP A 176 11.90 -22.89 6.22
N GLY A 177 12.10 -21.71 5.63
CA GLY A 177 12.63 -20.55 6.34
C GLY A 177 11.75 -20.09 7.49
N ALA A 178 10.42 -20.12 7.32
CA ALA A 178 9.47 -19.80 8.38
C ALA A 178 9.57 -20.77 9.57
N THR A 179 9.86 -22.06 9.33
CA THR A 179 10.05 -23.04 10.43
C THR A 179 11.34 -22.85 11.21
N ASN A 180 12.36 -22.23 10.61
CA ASN A 180 13.67 -22.00 11.24
C ASN A 180 13.81 -20.63 11.91
N ILE A 181 12.74 -19.82 11.93
CA ILE A 181 12.82 -18.47 12.50
C ILE A 181 12.97 -18.55 14.02
N SER A 182 14.08 -18.02 14.55
CA SER A 182 14.30 -17.96 15.99
C SER A 182 13.35 -16.92 16.60
N GLN A 183 12.42 -17.36 17.45
CA GLN A 183 11.50 -16.48 18.19
C GLN A 183 12.19 -15.84 19.41
N ARG A 184 13.26 -15.07 19.18
CA ARG A 184 13.95 -14.34 20.24
C ARG A 184 13.65 -12.85 20.13
N PHE A 185 12.97 -12.31 21.13
CA PHE A 185 12.77 -10.87 21.26
C PHE A 185 14.04 -10.24 21.83
N ASP A 186 14.92 -9.75 20.95
CA ASP A 186 16.11 -9.02 21.37
C ASP A 186 15.75 -7.59 21.74
N ARG A 187 15.85 -7.27 23.03
CA ARG A 187 15.57 -5.93 23.58
C ARG A 187 16.49 -4.86 23.00
N ARG A 188 17.67 -5.25 22.50
CA ARG A 188 18.64 -4.33 21.87
C ARG A 188 18.11 -3.74 20.56
N LEU A 189 17.17 -4.40 19.89
CA LEU A 189 16.55 -3.90 18.66
C LEU A 189 15.65 -2.69 18.89
N LEU A 190 15.18 -2.48 20.12
CA LEU A 190 14.40 -1.30 20.50
C LEU A 190 15.28 -0.07 20.74
N ALA A 191 16.58 -0.28 20.98
CA ALA A 191 17.52 0.79 21.27
C ALA A 191 18.04 1.40 19.96
N LYS A 192 18.17 2.73 19.92
CA LYS A 192 18.79 3.43 18.78
C LYS A 192 20.20 2.89 18.53
N ASP A 193 20.54 2.67 17.27
CA ASP A 193 21.87 2.24 16.87
C ASP A 193 22.95 3.22 17.34
N GLY A 194 24.02 2.69 17.94
CA GLY A 194 25.10 3.47 18.55
C GLY A 194 24.77 4.11 19.91
N SER A 195 23.57 3.90 20.47
CA SER A 195 23.24 4.43 21.79
C SER A 195 24.04 3.76 22.91
N TYR A 196 24.35 4.53 23.96
CA TYR A 196 24.98 4.02 25.18
C TYR A 196 24.20 2.83 25.77
N PHE A 197 22.86 2.89 25.70
CA PHE A 197 21.99 1.82 26.19
C PHE A 197 22.20 0.49 25.45
N LYS A 198 22.41 0.51 24.14
CA LYS A 198 22.73 -0.71 23.36
C LYS A 198 24.08 -1.30 23.77
N ASN A 199 25.08 -0.45 24.00
CA ASN A 199 26.41 -0.89 24.48
C ASN A 199 26.33 -1.47 25.90
N PHE A 200 25.55 -0.84 26.78
CA PHE A 200 25.29 -1.34 28.12
C PHE A 200 24.62 -2.71 28.09
N LEU A 201 23.52 -2.88 27.34
CA LEU A 201 22.83 -4.18 27.20
C LEU A 201 23.75 -5.26 26.62
N THR A 202 24.61 -4.88 25.66
CA THR A 202 25.57 -5.80 25.05
C THR A 202 26.63 -6.26 26.05
N ALA A 203 27.17 -5.33 26.85
CA ALA A 203 28.11 -5.66 27.91
C ALA A 203 27.44 -6.49 29.01
N GLN A 204 26.22 -6.13 29.38
CA GLN A 204 25.44 -6.82 30.41
C GLN A 204 25.20 -8.28 30.03
N GLU A 205 24.72 -8.57 28.83
CA GLU A 205 24.45 -9.94 28.40
C GLU A 205 25.74 -10.76 28.13
N LYS A 206 26.84 -10.09 27.76
CA LYS A 206 28.13 -10.75 27.54
C LYS A 206 28.81 -11.15 28.85
N TYR A 207 28.75 -10.30 29.88
CA TYR A 207 29.50 -10.49 31.13
C TYR A 207 28.64 -10.94 32.31
N PHE A 208 27.34 -10.65 32.30
CA PHE A 208 26.43 -10.98 33.40
C PHE A 208 25.34 -11.93 32.90
N ASN A 209 25.38 -13.18 33.39
CA ASN A 209 24.36 -14.18 33.12
C ASN A 209 23.15 -13.92 34.03
N MET A 210 22.36 -12.88 33.73
CA MET A 210 21.19 -12.52 34.54
C MET A 210 20.17 -13.65 34.52
N LYS A 211 19.98 -14.29 35.68
CA LYS A 211 18.80 -15.12 35.95
C LYS A 211 17.66 -14.15 36.25
N LEU A 212 16.55 -14.23 35.52
CA LEU A 212 15.36 -13.44 35.87
C LEU A 212 14.96 -13.81 37.29
N GLU A 213 14.98 -12.84 38.20
CA GLU A 213 14.42 -13.01 39.53
C GLU A 213 12.91 -13.17 39.38
N VAL A 214 12.39 -14.33 39.78
CA VAL A 214 10.97 -14.65 39.74
C VAL A 214 10.43 -14.54 41.15
N SER A 215 9.59 -13.54 41.40
CA SER A 215 8.83 -13.44 42.64
C SER A 215 7.54 -14.24 42.51
N ILE A 216 7.37 -15.25 43.37
CA ILE A 216 6.14 -16.04 43.43
C ILE A 216 5.19 -15.33 44.41
N VAL A 217 4.07 -14.82 43.88
CA VAL A 217 3.01 -14.20 44.68
C VAL A 217 1.86 -15.20 44.80
N LEU A 218 1.51 -15.56 46.03
CA LEU A 218 0.39 -16.45 46.33
C LEU A 218 -0.84 -15.58 46.62
N ASP A 219 -1.87 -15.69 45.78
CA ASP A 219 -3.12 -14.92 45.85
C ASP A 219 -4.14 -15.52 46.85
N SER A 220 -3.84 -16.70 47.41
CA SER A 220 -4.64 -17.31 48.46
C SER A 220 -4.37 -16.66 49.82
N GLN A 221 -5.41 -16.48 50.65
CA GLN A 221 -5.21 -16.18 52.06
C GLN A 221 -4.48 -17.35 52.73
N LEU A 222 -3.19 -17.15 52.97
CA LEU A 222 -2.36 -18.08 53.73
C LEU A 222 -2.48 -17.72 55.20
N ASP A 223 -2.96 -18.67 56.00
CA ASP A 223 -2.90 -18.56 57.45
C ASP A 223 -1.47 -18.90 57.87
N TYR A 224 -0.71 -17.88 58.29
CA TYR A 224 0.71 -18.03 58.64
C TYR A 224 0.92 -18.45 60.11
N GLU A 225 -0.17 -18.69 60.86
CA GLU A 225 -0.13 -18.94 62.31
C GLU A 225 -0.09 -20.41 62.74
N ASN A 226 -0.08 -21.39 61.82
CA ASN A 226 0.08 -22.82 62.15
C ASN A 226 1.26 -23.48 61.44
#